data_AF-A0A7X8WJW6-F1
#
_entry.id   AF-A0A7X8WJW6-F1
#
_cell.length_a   1.000
_cell.length_b   1.000
_cell.length_c   1.000
_cell.angle_alpha   90.00
_cell.angle_beta   90.00
_cell.angle_gamma   90.00
#
_symmetry.space_group_name_H-M   'P 1'
#
loop_
_entity.id
_entity.type
_entity.pdbx_description
1 polymer ?
#
loop_
_entity_poly.entity_id
_entity_poly.type
_entity_poly.pdbx_seq_one_letter_code
_entity_poly.pdbx_strand_id
1 'polypeptide(L)'
;NIIGGIYGLSSKDTTPAQILAIYKNMEMPMPKNDFTVGIVDDVTFKSLPMLDEIPMDDTIYEAKFYGLGSDGTVGANKNSIKIIGENTEKYVQAYFAYDSKKSGGFTASHLRIGDEPIRSTYMVNTPNFVACHVPAYLNLYDMTRGLKEGGTFLLNSIWSKEDVGKHLPNHIKKYLAEKNIDFYIINATKIATEIGLGNRTNTILQSAFFKISNVIPYDLAVEQMKEFIVKSYGRKGEHIVNMNYQAVDRGVEIEKIEVPSEWANIEDSSEEVTDSVPEFIKNVVQPINAQRGYDLPVSVFSGREDGTWDHGTSTYEKRGVAAFVPKWIPENCIQCNQCAYVCPHATIRPFVLDEKEQEGLGEDVDLLKAQGRQFADMGFRIQVDVLDCLGCGNCADVCPGRRGEKALEMVPISSQLENQENWDYMMESVTSKAHLVDVKMNVKNSQFATPLFEFSGACSGCGETPYIKLITQLYGDRMMIANATGCSSIFGGSAPSTPYTTNEEGKGPAWANSLFEDNAEFGYGFVIANASMRDRIENLMNEALVQNDFSDELKDVFKEWLDNKDDGDKTKELQPKLMSLLKANSTPLAAEI
;
A
#
# COMPACT_ATOMS: atom_id res chain seq x y z
N ASN A 1 6.85 -27.94 38.86
CA ASN A 1 6.41 -26.57 38.53
C ASN A 1 5.88 -26.61 37.11
N ILE A 2 4.64 -26.21 36.87
CA ILE A 2 4.05 -26.15 35.52
C ILE A 2 3.81 -24.67 35.23
N ILE A 3 4.36 -24.19 34.12
CA ILE A 3 4.13 -22.83 33.61
C ILE A 3 3.46 -22.92 32.24
N GLY A 4 2.64 -21.93 31.90
CA GLY A 4 1.95 -21.81 30.63
C GLY A 4 2.18 -20.45 29.99
N GLY A 5 2.14 -20.41 28.67
CA GLY A 5 2.24 -19.18 27.89
C GLY A 5 1.62 -19.30 26.50
N ILE A 6 1.43 -18.15 25.86
CA ILE A 6 0.77 -18.01 24.55
C ILE A 6 1.83 -17.59 23.52
N TYR A 7 1.80 -18.22 22.34
CA TYR A 7 2.67 -17.90 21.21
C TYR A 7 1.90 -18.08 19.89
N GLY A 8 2.43 -17.52 18.79
CA GLY A 8 1.97 -17.85 17.44
C GLY A 8 0.55 -17.42 17.06
N LEU A 9 -0.10 -16.53 17.83
CA LEU A 9 -1.42 -16.00 17.48
C LEU A 9 -1.37 -15.34 16.09
N SER A 10 -2.36 -15.66 15.26
CA SER A 10 -2.49 -15.14 13.89
C SER A 10 -1.20 -15.28 13.06
N SER A 11 -0.52 -16.43 13.21
CA SER A 11 0.74 -16.72 12.50
C SER A 11 1.90 -15.78 12.84
N LYS A 12 1.91 -15.17 14.04
CA LYS A 12 3.09 -14.49 14.56
C LYS A 12 4.30 -15.42 14.51
N ASP A 13 5.36 -15.00 13.82
CA ASP A 13 6.53 -15.85 13.62
C ASP A 13 7.15 -16.27 14.96
N THR A 14 7.37 -17.58 15.10
CA THR A 14 7.84 -18.20 16.34
C THR A 14 9.24 -18.77 16.12
N THR A 15 10.24 -17.97 16.48
CA THR A 15 11.64 -18.23 16.12
C THR A 15 12.37 -19.07 17.16
N PRO A 16 13.52 -19.69 16.82
CA PRO A 16 14.33 -20.41 17.79
C PRO A 16 14.78 -19.55 18.97
N ALA A 17 15.06 -18.26 18.72
CA ALA A 17 15.40 -17.29 19.77
C ALA A 17 14.26 -17.14 20.79
N GLN A 18 13.02 -17.10 20.31
CA GLN A 18 11.85 -17.04 21.17
C GLN A 18 11.63 -18.32 21.98
N ILE A 19 11.88 -19.50 21.39
CA ILE A 19 11.84 -20.77 22.12
C ILE A 19 12.95 -20.84 23.18
N LEU A 20 14.15 -20.33 22.88
CA LEU A 20 15.23 -20.22 23.85
C LEU A 20 14.84 -19.32 25.04
N ALA A 21 14.08 -18.25 24.80
CA ALA A 21 13.57 -17.40 25.87
C ALA A 21 12.68 -18.17 26.84
N ILE A 22 11.88 -19.14 26.36
CA ILE A 22 11.06 -20.02 27.20
C ILE A 22 11.95 -20.88 28.10
N TYR A 23 12.98 -21.52 27.54
CA TYR A 23 13.91 -22.35 28.32
C TYR A 23 14.66 -21.52 29.37
N LYS A 24 15.15 -20.33 29.01
CA LYS A 24 15.77 -19.41 29.97
C LYS A 24 14.82 -19.00 31.10
N ASN A 25 13.54 -18.77 30.79
CA ASN A 25 12.52 -18.50 31.80
C ASN A 25 12.32 -19.70 32.74
N MET A 26 12.30 -20.94 32.22
CA MET A 26 12.18 -22.16 33.03
C MET A 26 13.35 -22.37 33.99
N GLU A 27 14.55 -21.90 33.63
CA GLU A 27 15.75 -21.98 34.45
C GLU A 27 15.80 -20.92 35.57
N MET A 28 14.94 -19.90 35.53
CA MET A 28 14.90 -18.87 36.56
C MET A 28 14.50 -19.46 37.92
N PRO A 29 15.02 -18.92 39.04
CA PRO A 29 14.56 -19.32 40.38
C PRO A 29 13.05 -19.13 40.59
N MET A 30 12.46 -18.15 39.90
CA MET A 30 11.03 -17.90 39.87
C MET A 30 10.57 -17.66 38.42
N PRO A 31 10.27 -18.74 37.67
CA PRO A 31 9.84 -18.64 36.27
C PRO A 31 8.55 -17.83 36.15
N LYS A 32 8.47 -16.94 35.16
CA LYS A 32 7.23 -16.26 34.80
C LYS A 32 6.22 -17.30 34.31
N ASN A 33 5.00 -17.25 34.84
CA ASN A 33 3.84 -18.00 34.37
C ASN A 33 2.85 -17.04 33.68
N ASP A 34 1.90 -17.57 32.88
CA ASP A 34 0.96 -16.77 32.09
C ASP A 34 1.68 -15.73 31.20
N PHE A 35 2.72 -16.20 30.50
CA PHE A 35 3.57 -15.35 29.68
C PHE A 35 3.15 -15.32 28.21
N THR A 36 3.60 -14.31 27.47
CA THR A 36 3.48 -14.24 26.01
C THR A 36 4.85 -14.31 25.34
N VAL A 37 4.89 -14.80 24.10
CA VAL A 37 6.13 -14.99 23.33
C VAL A 37 6.03 -14.31 21.97
N GLY A 38 7.09 -13.60 21.58
CA GLY A 38 7.23 -12.95 20.27
C GLY A 38 6.69 -11.53 20.17
N ILE A 39 6.13 -10.97 21.25
CA ILE A 39 5.66 -9.57 21.32
C ILE A 39 6.35 -8.84 22.47
N VAL A 40 6.35 -7.51 22.41
CA VAL A 40 6.71 -6.66 23.54
C VAL A 40 5.42 -6.20 24.21
N ASP A 41 5.05 -6.86 25.31
CA ASP A 41 3.90 -6.47 26.13
C ASP A 41 4.36 -5.59 27.29
N ASP A 42 4.42 -4.29 27.02
CA ASP A 42 4.76 -3.22 27.95
C ASP A 42 3.53 -2.64 28.69
N VAL A 43 2.37 -3.25 28.52
CA VAL A 43 1.11 -2.87 29.20
C VAL A 43 0.83 -3.83 30.36
N THR A 44 0.80 -5.14 30.08
CA THR A 44 0.53 -6.16 31.12
C THR A 44 1.79 -6.90 31.57
N PHE A 45 2.94 -6.59 30.98
CA PHE A 45 4.26 -7.11 31.35
C PHE A 45 4.34 -8.65 31.30
N LYS A 46 3.54 -9.31 30.45
CA LYS A 46 3.52 -10.77 30.33
C LYS A 46 4.56 -11.31 29.37
N SER A 47 5.09 -10.50 28.47
CA SER A 47 6.04 -11.01 27.47
C SER A 47 7.34 -11.51 28.10
N LEU A 48 7.92 -12.54 27.49
CA LEU A 48 9.31 -12.92 27.71
C LEU A 48 10.24 -11.98 26.91
N PRO A 49 11.52 -11.82 27.32
CA PRO A 49 12.47 -10.98 26.59
C PRO A 49 12.68 -11.44 25.14
N MET A 50 12.76 -10.48 24.21
CA MET A 50 13.19 -10.74 22.83
C MET A 50 14.70 -10.99 22.83
N LEU A 51 15.12 -12.14 22.31
CA LEU A 51 16.52 -12.50 22.15
C LEU A 51 16.93 -12.29 20.68
N ASP A 52 18.22 -12.05 20.45
CA ASP A 52 18.76 -11.94 19.08
C ASP A 52 18.54 -13.24 18.30
N GLU A 53 18.20 -13.10 17.03
CA GLU A 53 18.05 -14.23 16.12
C GLU A 53 19.38 -14.98 15.95
N ILE A 54 19.32 -16.31 15.97
CA ILE A 54 20.50 -17.19 15.91
C ILE A 54 20.43 -18.11 14.69
N PRO A 55 21.55 -18.32 13.97
CA PRO A 55 21.62 -19.37 12.99
C PRO A 55 21.60 -20.73 13.70
N MET A 56 20.57 -21.52 13.47
CA MET A 56 20.42 -22.83 14.12
C MET A 56 21.28 -23.92 13.48
N ASP A 57 21.55 -23.78 12.19
CA ASP A 57 22.28 -24.77 11.40
C ASP A 57 23.05 -24.05 10.28
N ASP A 58 24.38 -24.11 10.35
CA ASP A 58 25.26 -23.51 9.35
C ASP A 58 25.44 -24.39 8.10
N THR A 59 24.94 -25.63 8.12
CA THR A 59 24.95 -26.53 6.95
C THR A 59 23.78 -26.27 6.00
N ILE A 60 22.73 -25.59 6.48
CA ILE A 60 21.57 -25.23 5.66
C ILE A 60 21.83 -23.89 4.97
N TYR A 61 21.67 -23.89 3.65
CA TYR A 61 21.68 -22.68 2.85
C TYR A 61 20.31 -22.00 2.92
N GLU A 62 20.28 -20.79 3.45
CA GLU A 62 19.07 -19.98 3.59
C GLU A 62 19.07 -18.80 2.61
N ALA A 63 18.00 -18.62 1.85
CA ALA A 63 17.87 -17.53 0.89
C ALA A 63 16.55 -16.78 1.05
N LYS A 64 16.59 -15.45 0.86
CA LYS A 64 15.42 -14.56 0.92
C LYS A 64 15.30 -13.74 -0.36
N PHE A 65 14.12 -13.73 -0.97
CA PHE A 65 13.87 -13.02 -2.23
C PHE A 65 12.73 -12.05 -2.04
N TYR A 66 13.01 -10.79 -2.28
CA TYR A 66 12.05 -9.71 -2.22
C TYR A 66 11.57 -9.37 -3.63
N GLY A 67 10.27 -9.53 -3.85
CA GLY A 67 9.63 -9.29 -5.15
C GLY A 67 8.35 -8.47 -5.02
N LEU A 68 7.78 -8.16 -6.16
CA LEU A 68 6.50 -7.46 -6.30
C LEU A 68 5.38 -8.44 -6.59
N GLY A 69 4.20 -8.22 -6.01
CA GLY A 69 3.00 -8.98 -6.36
C GLY A 69 2.75 -8.96 -7.87
N SER A 70 2.83 -10.14 -8.50
CA SER A 70 2.70 -10.39 -9.95
C SER A 70 3.96 -10.21 -10.82
N ASP A 71 5.16 -10.03 -10.25
CA ASP A 71 6.42 -9.99 -11.01
C ASP A 71 6.96 -11.39 -11.42
N GLY A 72 6.42 -12.46 -10.83
CA GLY A 72 6.82 -13.84 -11.09
C GLY A 72 7.89 -14.41 -10.16
N THR A 73 8.38 -13.64 -9.17
CA THR A 73 9.41 -14.04 -8.19
C THR A 73 9.02 -15.29 -7.42
N VAL A 74 7.81 -15.30 -6.83
CA VAL A 74 7.27 -16.47 -6.10
C VAL A 74 7.19 -17.71 -7.02
N GLY A 75 6.78 -17.52 -8.27
CA GLY A 75 6.70 -18.60 -9.25
C GLY A 75 8.07 -19.18 -9.59
N ALA A 76 9.07 -18.31 -9.81
CA ALA A 76 10.45 -18.70 -10.03
C ALA A 76 11.02 -19.45 -8.82
N ASN A 77 10.77 -19.00 -7.61
CA ASN A 77 11.24 -19.68 -6.39
C ASN A 77 10.60 -21.06 -6.19
N LYS A 78 9.29 -21.22 -6.46
CA LYS A 78 8.64 -22.54 -6.49
C LYS A 78 9.27 -23.46 -7.53
N ASN A 79 9.65 -22.90 -8.68
CA ASN A 79 10.34 -23.65 -9.72
C ASN A 79 11.76 -24.05 -9.28
N SER A 80 12.55 -23.13 -8.74
CA SER A 80 13.92 -23.41 -8.26
C SER A 80 13.94 -24.55 -7.25
N ILE A 81 12.99 -24.56 -6.31
CA ILE A 81 12.88 -25.63 -5.32
C ILE A 81 12.54 -26.98 -5.96
N LYS A 82 11.66 -27.01 -6.97
CA LYS A 82 11.39 -28.24 -7.70
C LYS A 82 12.63 -28.73 -8.45
N ILE A 83 13.35 -27.83 -9.13
CA ILE A 83 14.60 -28.18 -9.82
C ILE A 83 15.58 -28.81 -8.84
N ILE A 84 15.80 -28.19 -7.67
CA ILE A 84 16.76 -28.70 -6.68
C ILE A 84 16.26 -30.03 -6.10
N GLY A 85 15.01 -30.11 -5.64
CA GLY A 85 14.48 -31.29 -4.95
C GLY A 85 14.20 -32.50 -5.85
N GLU A 86 13.94 -32.30 -7.14
CA GLU A 86 13.71 -33.40 -8.09
C GLU A 86 15.00 -33.91 -8.76
N ASN A 87 16.11 -33.14 -8.70
CA ASN A 87 17.37 -33.46 -9.39
C ASN A 87 18.58 -33.62 -8.45
N THR A 88 18.37 -33.54 -7.14
CA THR A 88 19.40 -33.77 -6.12
C THR A 88 18.84 -34.50 -4.91
N GLU A 89 19.72 -35.02 -4.06
CA GLU A 89 19.35 -35.63 -2.77
C GLU A 89 19.12 -34.59 -1.65
N LYS A 90 19.13 -33.28 -1.98
CA LYS A 90 18.98 -32.21 -1.00
C LYS A 90 17.53 -32.07 -0.55
N TYR A 91 17.35 -31.80 0.73
CA TYR A 91 16.08 -31.34 1.27
C TYR A 91 15.87 -29.87 0.94
N VAL A 92 14.63 -29.54 0.59
CA VAL A 92 14.24 -28.20 0.18
C VAL A 92 12.98 -27.77 0.91
N GLN A 93 12.94 -26.53 1.35
CA GLN A 93 11.78 -25.92 2.00
C GLN A 93 11.56 -24.52 1.41
N ALA A 94 10.29 -24.17 1.18
CA ALA A 94 9.88 -22.80 0.92
C ALA A 94 8.75 -22.36 1.84
N TYR A 95 8.82 -21.08 2.22
CA TYR A 95 7.69 -20.32 2.73
C TYR A 95 7.58 -19.02 1.93
N PHE A 96 6.36 -18.55 1.70
CA PHE A 96 6.11 -17.34 0.92
C PHE A 96 5.21 -16.40 1.74
N ALA A 97 5.75 -15.26 2.13
CA ALA A 97 5.00 -14.17 2.72
C ALA A 97 4.47 -13.26 1.62
N TYR A 98 3.17 -12.98 1.65
CA TYR A 98 2.48 -12.10 0.72
C TYR A 98 1.87 -10.93 1.47
N ASP A 99 1.84 -9.78 0.81
CA ASP A 99 1.06 -8.63 1.23
C ASP A 99 -0.45 -8.87 1.04
N SER A 100 -1.26 -8.12 1.79
CA SER A 100 -2.70 -7.99 1.60
C SER A 100 -3.06 -7.29 0.28
N LYS A 101 -2.17 -6.44 -0.22
CA LYS A 101 -2.33 -5.70 -1.49
C LYS A 101 -2.30 -6.67 -2.67
N LYS A 102 -3.37 -6.68 -3.46
CA LYS A 102 -3.56 -7.64 -4.56
C LYS A 102 -2.65 -7.39 -5.77
N SER A 103 -2.18 -6.16 -5.97
CA SER A 103 -1.23 -5.82 -7.03
C SER A 103 -0.22 -4.81 -6.52
N GLY A 104 1.03 -4.98 -6.95
CA GLY A 104 2.14 -4.13 -6.51
C GLY A 104 2.51 -4.28 -5.03
N GLY A 105 1.97 -5.30 -4.35
CA GLY A 105 2.23 -5.56 -2.94
C GLY A 105 3.62 -6.18 -2.73
N PHE A 106 4.08 -6.12 -1.49
CA PHE A 106 5.30 -6.80 -1.07
C PHE A 106 5.18 -8.32 -1.17
N THR A 107 6.26 -9.00 -1.56
CA THR A 107 6.39 -10.45 -1.37
C THR A 107 7.79 -10.80 -0.89
N ALA A 108 7.87 -11.72 0.06
CA ALA A 108 9.13 -12.31 0.49
C ALA A 108 9.06 -13.84 0.36
N SER A 109 9.99 -14.40 -0.41
CA SER A 109 10.18 -15.86 -0.50
C SER A 109 11.32 -16.25 0.43
N HIS A 110 11.10 -17.24 1.29
CA HIS A 110 12.07 -17.79 2.22
C HIS A 110 12.38 -19.22 1.78
N LEU A 111 13.62 -19.48 1.39
CA LEU A 111 14.07 -20.76 0.88
C LEU A 111 15.12 -21.34 1.82
N ARG A 112 15.06 -22.65 2.04
CA ARG A 112 16.10 -23.41 2.72
C ARG A 112 16.46 -24.64 1.92
N ILE A 113 17.75 -24.92 1.82
CA ILE A 113 18.31 -26.06 1.08
C ILE A 113 19.38 -26.70 1.98
N GLY A 114 19.29 -27.99 2.22
CA GLY A 114 20.23 -28.69 3.11
C GLY A 114 20.37 -30.17 2.75
N ASP A 115 21.42 -30.81 3.25
CA ASP A 115 21.63 -32.25 3.06
C ASP A 115 20.86 -33.10 4.09
N GLU A 116 20.33 -32.46 5.14
CA GLU A 116 19.53 -33.10 6.20
C GLU A 116 18.08 -32.59 6.22
N PRO A 117 17.13 -33.36 6.80
CA PRO A 117 15.72 -32.96 6.87
C PRO A 117 15.49 -31.61 7.58
N ILE A 118 14.90 -30.65 6.85
CA ILE A 118 14.66 -29.29 7.34
C ILE A 118 13.40 -29.24 8.23
N ARG A 119 13.57 -28.86 9.50
CA ARG A 119 12.48 -28.74 10.49
C ARG A 119 12.12 -27.29 10.87
N SER A 120 12.75 -26.31 10.23
CA SER A 120 12.59 -24.89 10.51
C SER A 120 11.22 -24.38 10.08
N THR A 121 10.24 -24.37 11.00
CA THR A 121 8.85 -23.91 10.75
C THR A 121 8.65 -22.44 11.09
N TYR A 122 9.66 -21.61 10.79
CA TYR A 122 9.71 -20.16 11.00
C TYR A 122 10.33 -19.49 9.77
N MET A 123 10.20 -18.17 9.64
CA MET A 123 10.76 -17.42 8.52
C MET A 123 12.31 -17.48 8.48
N VAL A 124 12.91 -17.23 7.32
CA VAL A 124 14.37 -17.07 7.24
C VAL A 124 14.77 -15.71 7.83
N ASN A 125 15.46 -15.73 8.97
CA ASN A 125 15.92 -14.55 9.70
C ASN A 125 17.43 -14.32 9.59
N THR A 126 18.20 -15.35 9.21
CA THR A 126 19.66 -15.32 9.06
C THR A 126 20.12 -15.75 7.66
N PRO A 127 19.65 -15.11 6.56
CA PRO A 127 19.92 -15.59 5.22
C PRO A 127 21.42 -15.58 4.85
N ASN A 128 21.85 -16.56 4.05
CA ASN A 128 23.11 -16.54 3.32
C ASN A 128 23.03 -15.66 2.07
N PHE A 129 21.84 -15.57 1.46
CA PHE A 129 21.60 -14.88 0.21
C PHE A 129 20.32 -14.06 0.25
N VAL A 130 20.40 -12.81 -0.17
CA VAL A 130 19.26 -11.91 -0.32
C VAL A 130 19.21 -11.39 -1.75
N ALA A 131 18.04 -11.45 -2.38
CA ALA A 131 17.79 -10.79 -3.66
C ALA A 131 16.71 -9.72 -3.55
N CYS A 132 17.02 -8.53 -4.09
CA CYS A 132 16.10 -7.42 -4.29
C CYS A 132 15.73 -7.33 -5.76
N HIS A 133 14.49 -7.70 -6.11
CA HIS A 133 14.04 -7.66 -7.51
C HIS A 133 13.45 -6.30 -7.93
N VAL A 134 13.23 -5.39 -6.97
CA VAL A 134 12.57 -4.10 -7.14
C VAL A 134 13.42 -2.99 -6.50
N PRO A 135 14.10 -2.12 -7.28
CA PRO A 135 14.98 -1.09 -6.72
C PRO A 135 14.35 -0.19 -5.65
N ALA A 136 13.08 0.17 -5.81
CA ALA A 136 12.36 1.02 -4.86
C ALA A 136 12.37 0.46 -3.42
N TYR A 137 12.45 -0.85 -3.25
CA TYR A 137 12.45 -1.51 -1.95
C TYR A 137 13.66 -1.19 -1.08
N LEU A 138 14.76 -0.72 -1.68
CA LEU A 138 15.94 -0.28 -0.94
C LEU A 138 15.62 0.86 0.03
N ASN A 139 14.70 1.75 -0.33
CA ASN A 139 14.29 2.88 0.50
C ASN A 139 13.11 2.53 1.43
N LEU A 140 12.36 1.46 1.14
CA LEU A 140 11.12 1.12 1.84
C LEU A 140 11.30 0.05 2.92
N TYR A 141 12.26 -0.87 2.74
CA TYR A 141 12.44 -2.04 3.60
C TYR A 141 13.89 -2.20 4.02
N ASP A 142 14.11 -2.74 5.23
CA ASP A 142 15.43 -3.20 5.65
C ASP A 142 15.73 -4.57 5.01
N MET A 143 16.24 -4.51 3.79
CA MET A 143 16.54 -5.68 2.97
C MET A 143 17.73 -6.48 3.51
N THR A 144 18.61 -5.80 4.24
CA THR A 144 19.85 -6.35 4.82
C THR A 144 19.66 -7.02 6.18
N ARG A 145 18.48 -6.86 6.82
CA ARG A 145 18.18 -7.43 8.14
C ARG A 145 18.54 -8.92 8.23
N GLY A 146 19.53 -9.21 9.08
CA GLY A 146 19.97 -10.56 9.41
C GLY A 146 20.84 -11.26 8.35
N LEU A 147 21.20 -10.61 7.24
CA LEU A 147 22.09 -11.19 6.25
C LEU A 147 23.44 -11.56 6.90
N LYS A 148 23.86 -12.82 6.75
CA LYS A 148 25.09 -13.32 7.39
C LYS A 148 26.33 -12.54 6.89
N GLU A 149 27.34 -12.43 7.75
CA GLU A 149 28.65 -11.91 7.36
C GLU A 149 29.26 -12.78 6.23
N GLY A 150 29.82 -12.14 5.20
CA GLY A 150 30.24 -12.83 3.98
C GLY A 150 29.09 -13.36 3.12
N GLY A 151 27.84 -13.01 3.45
CA GLY A 151 26.66 -13.36 2.67
C GLY A 151 26.61 -12.63 1.33
N THR A 152 25.58 -12.92 0.55
CA THR A 152 25.43 -12.37 -0.80
C THR A 152 24.18 -11.50 -0.95
N PHE A 153 24.33 -10.36 -1.61
CA PHE A 153 23.22 -9.48 -1.97
C PHE A 153 23.14 -9.31 -3.50
N LEU A 154 21.99 -9.65 -4.09
CA LEU A 154 21.70 -9.46 -5.52
C LEU A 154 20.68 -8.34 -5.70
N LEU A 155 20.99 -7.33 -6.51
CA LEU A 155 20.07 -6.25 -6.87
C LEU A 155 19.73 -6.26 -8.36
N ASN A 156 18.45 -6.38 -8.69
CA ASN A 156 17.95 -6.07 -10.01
C ASN A 156 17.76 -4.55 -10.15
N SER A 157 18.52 -3.87 -11.01
CA SER A 157 18.34 -2.44 -11.26
C SER A 157 18.74 -2.04 -12.67
N ILE A 158 18.31 -0.84 -13.08
CA ILE A 158 18.74 -0.25 -14.36
C ILE A 158 20.08 0.49 -14.25
N TRP A 159 20.61 0.62 -13.03
CA TRP A 159 21.80 1.42 -12.73
C TRP A 159 23.05 0.65 -13.15
N SER A 160 24.06 1.38 -13.66
CA SER A 160 25.35 0.78 -13.99
C SER A 160 26.15 0.49 -12.72
N LYS A 161 27.24 -0.28 -12.87
CA LYS A 161 28.22 -0.53 -11.83
C LYS A 161 28.79 0.76 -11.21
N GLU A 162 28.94 1.82 -11.99
CA GLU A 162 29.46 3.12 -11.56
C GLU A 162 28.42 3.95 -10.80
N ASP A 163 27.14 3.81 -11.15
CA ASP A 163 26.07 4.65 -10.63
C ASP A 163 25.29 4.01 -9.48
N VAL A 164 25.28 2.68 -9.35
CA VAL A 164 24.52 1.95 -8.30
C VAL A 164 24.79 2.49 -6.90
N GLY A 165 26.05 2.82 -6.59
CA GLY A 165 26.44 3.37 -5.29
C GLY A 165 25.77 4.72 -4.97
N LYS A 166 25.39 5.52 -5.96
CA LYS A 166 24.69 6.81 -5.74
C LYS A 166 23.24 6.61 -5.32
N HIS A 167 22.65 5.47 -5.68
CA HIS A 167 21.25 5.16 -5.43
C HIS A 167 21.01 4.30 -4.19
N LEU A 168 22.06 3.68 -3.63
CA LEU A 168 21.95 2.91 -2.39
C LEU A 168 21.80 3.84 -1.17
N PRO A 169 20.85 3.57 -0.25
CA PRO A 169 20.79 4.22 1.06
C PRO A 169 22.05 3.99 1.89
N ASN A 170 22.34 4.94 2.78
CA ASN A 170 23.54 4.91 3.62
C ASN A 170 23.56 3.71 4.58
N HIS A 171 22.44 3.36 5.21
CA HIS A 171 22.35 2.16 6.06
C HIS A 171 22.69 0.86 5.31
N ILE A 172 22.26 0.71 4.05
CA ILE A 172 22.59 -0.46 3.22
C ILE A 172 24.08 -0.46 2.88
N LYS A 173 24.63 0.67 2.40
CA LYS A 173 26.07 0.79 2.10
C LYS A 173 26.93 0.39 3.28
N LYS A 174 26.60 0.93 4.46
CA LYS A 174 27.29 0.64 5.71
C LYS A 174 27.23 -0.84 6.05
N TYR A 175 26.05 -1.45 5.98
CA TYR A 175 25.88 -2.87 6.24
C TYR A 175 26.71 -3.74 5.30
N LEU A 176 26.68 -3.45 3.99
CA LEU A 176 27.44 -4.21 2.99
C LEU A 176 28.94 -4.22 3.31
N ALA A 177 29.48 -3.07 3.74
CA ALA A 177 30.90 -2.94 4.08
C ALA A 177 31.25 -3.57 5.44
N GLU A 178 30.47 -3.32 6.48
CA GLU A 178 30.71 -3.88 7.83
C GLU A 178 30.61 -5.41 7.87
N LYS A 179 29.76 -6.00 7.03
CA LYS A 179 29.51 -7.44 6.97
C LYS A 179 30.23 -8.14 5.81
N ASN A 180 31.13 -7.45 5.11
CA ASN A 180 31.89 -8.01 3.98
C ASN A 180 31.00 -8.73 2.96
N ILE A 181 29.88 -8.10 2.58
CA ILE A 181 28.86 -8.71 1.73
C ILE A 181 29.32 -8.77 0.27
N ASP A 182 29.13 -9.93 -0.36
CA ASP A 182 29.29 -10.10 -1.80
C ASP A 182 28.12 -9.44 -2.54
N PHE A 183 28.36 -8.27 -3.14
CA PHE A 183 27.34 -7.49 -3.83
C PHE A 183 27.34 -7.72 -5.35
N TYR A 184 26.20 -8.14 -5.90
CA TYR A 184 25.97 -8.32 -7.34
C TYR A 184 24.81 -7.47 -7.83
N ILE A 185 24.91 -7.00 -9.07
CA ILE A 185 23.81 -6.35 -9.80
C ILE A 185 23.49 -7.08 -11.10
N ILE A 186 22.26 -6.91 -11.57
CA ILE A 186 21.81 -7.33 -12.91
C ILE A 186 20.73 -6.38 -13.43
N ASN A 187 20.78 -6.06 -14.72
CA ASN A 187 19.72 -5.28 -15.36
C ASN A 187 18.72 -6.19 -16.09
N ALA A 188 17.91 -6.91 -15.31
CA ALA A 188 16.96 -7.88 -15.87
C ALA A 188 15.85 -7.19 -16.69
N THR A 189 15.51 -5.93 -16.38
CA THR A 189 14.52 -5.15 -17.13
C THR A 189 14.99 -4.86 -18.56
N LYS A 190 16.24 -4.42 -18.73
CA LYS A 190 16.84 -4.20 -20.05
C LYS A 190 16.93 -5.51 -20.83
N ILE A 191 17.42 -6.57 -20.20
CA ILE A 191 17.52 -7.91 -20.82
C ILE A 191 16.13 -8.39 -21.29
N ALA A 192 15.11 -8.30 -20.44
CA ALA A 192 13.75 -8.71 -20.79
C ALA A 192 13.16 -7.89 -21.95
N THR A 193 13.45 -6.58 -21.99
CA THR A 193 13.01 -5.69 -23.06
C THR A 193 13.67 -6.04 -24.39
N GLU A 194 14.99 -6.26 -24.40
CA GLU A 194 15.75 -6.63 -25.59
C GLU A 194 15.34 -7.99 -26.17
N ILE A 195 14.96 -8.94 -25.30
CA ILE A 195 14.48 -10.27 -25.72
C ILE A 195 13.03 -10.23 -26.23
N GLY A 196 12.21 -9.28 -25.77
CA GLY A 196 10.77 -9.19 -26.07
C GLY A 196 9.85 -9.81 -25.00
N LEU A 197 10.35 -10.03 -23.78
CA LEU A 197 9.58 -10.53 -22.63
C LEU A 197 8.82 -9.41 -21.87
N GLY A 198 9.01 -8.16 -22.26
CA GLY A 198 8.39 -7.00 -21.61
C GLY A 198 8.90 -6.83 -20.18
N ASN A 199 7.99 -6.83 -19.21
CA ASN A 199 8.31 -6.65 -17.78
C ASN A 199 8.60 -7.95 -17.02
N ARG A 200 8.72 -9.09 -17.71
CA ARG A 200 8.95 -10.40 -17.06
C ARG A 200 10.43 -10.67 -16.86
N THR A 201 10.92 -10.40 -15.65
CA THR A 201 12.33 -10.56 -15.26
C THR A 201 12.62 -11.89 -14.54
N ASN A 202 11.58 -12.62 -14.14
CA ASN A 202 11.65 -13.78 -13.26
C ASN A 202 12.63 -14.88 -13.72
N THR A 203 12.64 -15.28 -14.99
CA THR A 203 13.55 -16.33 -15.50
C THR A 203 15.02 -15.88 -15.49
N ILE A 204 15.27 -14.60 -15.77
CA ILE A 204 16.62 -14.01 -15.77
C ILE A 204 17.17 -14.04 -14.34
N LEU A 205 16.37 -13.57 -13.38
CA LEU A 205 16.73 -13.52 -11.96
C LEU A 205 16.87 -14.91 -11.34
N GLN A 206 16.08 -15.88 -11.81
CA GLN A 206 16.22 -17.28 -11.41
C GLN A 206 17.56 -17.88 -11.85
N SER A 207 17.98 -17.62 -13.10
CA SER A 207 19.28 -18.05 -13.62
C SER A 207 20.43 -17.38 -12.85
N ALA A 208 20.32 -16.08 -12.56
CA ALA A 208 21.27 -15.35 -11.73
C ALA A 208 21.42 -15.96 -10.33
N PHE A 209 20.31 -16.33 -9.69
CA PHE A 209 20.34 -17.02 -8.39
C PHE A 209 21.14 -18.32 -8.46
N PHE A 210 20.88 -19.21 -9.43
CA PHE A 210 21.64 -20.45 -9.55
C PHE A 210 23.11 -20.21 -9.85
N LYS A 211 23.43 -19.19 -10.66
CA LYS A 211 24.81 -18.84 -11.01
C LYS A 211 25.61 -18.38 -9.80
N ILE A 212 25.00 -17.54 -8.95
CA ILE A 212 25.68 -16.92 -7.80
C ILE A 212 25.71 -17.89 -6.61
N SER A 213 24.58 -18.50 -6.28
CA SER A 213 24.43 -19.33 -5.08
C SER A 213 25.20 -20.65 -5.17
N ASN A 214 25.36 -21.19 -6.38
CA ASN A 214 26.00 -22.48 -6.64
C ASN A 214 25.49 -23.62 -5.73
N VAL A 215 24.21 -23.57 -5.34
CA VAL A 215 23.55 -24.60 -4.51
C VAL A 215 23.46 -25.96 -5.20
N ILE A 216 23.48 -25.94 -6.53
CA ILE A 216 23.63 -27.08 -7.43
C ILE A 216 24.55 -26.67 -8.59
N PRO A 217 25.14 -27.63 -9.34
CA PRO A 217 25.94 -27.29 -10.53
C PRO A 217 25.16 -26.42 -11.52
N TYR A 218 25.75 -25.31 -11.97
CA TYR A 218 25.06 -24.34 -12.82
C TYR A 218 24.56 -24.95 -14.14
N ASP A 219 25.35 -25.82 -14.77
CA ASP A 219 24.97 -26.46 -16.04
C ASP A 219 23.71 -27.34 -15.88
N LEU A 220 23.60 -28.05 -14.74
CA LEU A 220 22.40 -28.82 -14.39
C LEU A 220 21.20 -27.89 -14.19
N ALA A 221 21.39 -26.75 -13.51
CA ALA A 221 20.33 -25.77 -13.33
C ALA A 221 19.82 -25.24 -14.67
N VAL A 222 20.73 -24.87 -15.59
CA VAL A 222 20.37 -24.36 -16.93
C VAL A 222 19.61 -25.41 -17.74
N GLU A 223 20.07 -26.66 -17.75
CA GLU A 223 19.38 -27.77 -18.42
C GLU A 223 17.94 -27.91 -17.91
N GLN A 224 17.77 -28.01 -16.59
CA GLN A 224 16.48 -28.23 -15.95
C GLN A 224 15.54 -27.01 -16.09
N MET A 225 16.07 -25.79 -16.06
CA MET A 225 15.30 -24.57 -16.36
C MET A 225 14.76 -24.60 -17.79
N LYS A 226 15.58 -24.98 -18.78
CA LYS A 226 15.16 -25.08 -20.18
C LYS A 226 14.10 -26.18 -20.38
N GLU A 227 14.26 -27.34 -19.75
CA GLU A 227 13.23 -28.39 -19.77
C GLU A 227 11.88 -27.91 -19.21
N PHE A 228 11.91 -27.17 -18.10
CA PHE A 228 10.70 -26.63 -17.50
C PHE A 228 10.03 -25.56 -18.36
N ILE A 229 10.81 -24.74 -19.07
CA ILE A 229 10.31 -23.76 -20.05
C ILE A 229 9.52 -24.48 -21.15
N VAL A 230 10.02 -25.60 -21.70
CA VAL A 230 9.28 -26.39 -22.69
C VAL A 230 7.98 -26.94 -22.10
N LYS A 231 8.03 -27.49 -20.88
CA LYS A 231 6.85 -28.02 -20.20
C LYS A 231 5.77 -26.95 -19.98
N SER A 232 6.18 -25.73 -19.62
CA SER A 232 5.27 -24.63 -19.26
C SER A 232 4.76 -23.85 -20.48
N TYR A 233 5.62 -23.64 -21.47
CA TYR A 233 5.37 -22.72 -22.58
C TYR A 233 5.41 -23.37 -23.96
N GLY A 234 5.71 -24.67 -24.07
CA GLY A 234 5.74 -25.38 -25.35
C GLY A 234 4.43 -25.27 -26.14
N ARG A 235 3.29 -25.20 -25.46
CA ARG A 235 1.97 -24.98 -26.08
C ARG A 235 1.74 -23.55 -26.60
N LYS A 236 2.55 -22.58 -26.18
CA LYS A 236 2.46 -21.17 -26.60
C LYS A 236 3.28 -20.85 -27.85
N GLY A 237 4.00 -21.84 -28.38
CA GLY A 237 4.79 -21.71 -29.61
C GLY A 237 6.29 -21.54 -29.35
N GLU A 238 7.08 -21.94 -30.35
CA GLU A 238 8.54 -21.98 -30.29
C GLU A 238 9.18 -20.61 -30.05
N HIS A 239 8.58 -19.55 -30.59
CA HIS A 239 9.05 -18.18 -30.36
C HIS A 239 9.09 -17.81 -28.87
N ILE A 240 8.02 -18.13 -28.11
CA ILE A 240 7.97 -17.87 -26.66
C ILE A 240 8.97 -18.74 -25.90
N VAL A 241 9.14 -20.00 -26.30
CA VAL A 241 10.14 -20.90 -25.71
C VAL A 241 11.56 -20.34 -25.91
N ASN A 242 11.92 -19.94 -27.13
CA ASN A 242 13.24 -19.40 -27.45
C ASN A 242 13.52 -18.06 -26.74
N MET A 243 12.52 -17.18 -26.58
CA MET A 243 12.68 -15.98 -25.75
C MET A 243 13.04 -16.34 -24.30
N ASN A 244 12.39 -17.34 -23.71
CA ASN A 244 12.70 -17.77 -22.35
C ASN A 244 14.06 -18.48 -22.26
N TYR A 245 14.51 -19.19 -23.30
CA TYR A 245 15.86 -19.75 -23.35
C TYR A 245 16.93 -18.66 -23.32
N GLN A 246 16.76 -17.61 -24.13
CA GLN A 246 17.65 -16.46 -24.09
C GLN A 246 17.66 -15.80 -22.72
N ALA A 247 16.52 -15.75 -22.03
CA ALA A 247 16.45 -15.22 -20.66
C ALA A 247 17.28 -16.05 -19.65
N VAL A 248 17.31 -17.39 -19.80
CA VAL A 248 18.20 -18.25 -18.98
C VAL A 248 19.66 -17.97 -19.30
N ASP A 249 20.01 -17.96 -20.59
CA ASP A 249 21.38 -17.80 -21.05
C ASP A 249 21.96 -16.44 -20.69
N ARG A 250 21.15 -15.37 -20.73
CA ARG A 250 21.55 -14.00 -20.35
C ARG A 250 21.49 -13.74 -18.85
N GLY A 251 20.98 -14.68 -18.05
CA GLY A 251 20.99 -14.57 -16.58
C GLY A 251 22.39 -14.59 -15.95
N VAL A 252 23.43 -14.90 -16.73
CA VAL A 252 24.84 -14.79 -16.33
C VAL A 252 25.44 -13.39 -16.53
N GLU A 253 24.68 -12.45 -17.10
CA GLU A 253 25.08 -11.03 -17.24
C GLU A 253 24.99 -10.29 -15.89
N ILE A 254 25.50 -10.94 -14.84
CA ILE A 254 25.63 -10.41 -13.48
C ILE A 254 26.97 -9.69 -13.34
N GLU A 255 26.98 -8.58 -12.61
CA GLU A 255 28.19 -7.81 -12.35
C GLU A 255 28.48 -7.78 -10.85
N LYS A 256 29.69 -8.19 -10.46
CA LYS A 256 30.16 -8.04 -9.08
C LYS A 256 30.59 -6.60 -8.84
N ILE A 257 30.09 -6.01 -7.75
CA ILE A 257 30.43 -4.67 -7.30
C ILE A 257 31.45 -4.77 -6.17
N GLU A 258 32.54 -4.03 -6.31
CA GLU A 258 33.50 -3.86 -5.22
C GLU A 258 32.87 -2.95 -4.18
N VAL A 259 32.66 -3.46 -2.96
CA VAL A 259 32.10 -2.68 -1.85
C VAL A 259 33.23 -1.83 -1.24
N PRO A 260 33.16 -0.50 -1.35
CA PRO A 260 34.22 0.34 -0.82
C PRO A 260 34.29 0.28 0.71
N SER A 261 35.49 0.06 1.27
CA SER A 261 35.69 -0.07 2.71
C SER A 261 35.28 1.18 3.50
N GLU A 262 35.35 2.35 2.86
CA GLU A 262 34.91 3.63 3.44
C GLU A 262 33.42 3.66 3.77
N TRP A 263 32.60 2.81 3.14
CA TRP A 263 31.17 2.76 3.41
C TRP A 263 30.85 2.33 4.85
N ALA A 264 31.73 1.56 5.50
CA ALA A 264 31.56 1.17 6.90
C ALA A 264 31.53 2.38 7.86
N ASN A 265 32.13 3.50 7.46
CA ASN A 265 32.20 4.72 8.28
C ASN A 265 31.21 5.80 7.83
N ILE A 266 30.31 5.51 6.89
CA ILE A 266 29.28 6.47 6.49
C ILE A 266 28.32 6.67 7.66
N GLU A 267 28.01 7.95 7.95
CA GLU A 267 26.94 8.28 8.89
C GLU A 267 25.59 7.88 8.30
N ASP A 268 24.78 7.24 9.13
CA ASP A 268 23.42 6.90 8.74
C ASP A 268 22.57 8.16 8.77
N SER A 269 22.55 8.88 7.67
CA SER A 269 21.62 9.98 7.45
C SER A 269 20.29 9.39 6.99
N SER A 270 19.49 8.86 7.91
CA SER A 270 18.07 8.70 7.62
C SER A 270 17.51 10.10 7.44
N GLU A 271 17.01 10.43 6.25
CA GLU A 271 16.22 11.65 6.07
C GLU A 271 15.10 11.63 7.11
N GLU A 272 15.08 12.63 8.00
CA GLU A 272 14.00 12.75 8.98
C GLU A 272 12.70 12.93 8.20
N VAL A 273 11.77 12.01 8.40
CA VAL A 273 10.39 12.15 7.94
C VAL A 273 9.89 13.48 8.49
N THR A 274 9.53 14.39 7.57
CA THR A 274 9.06 15.74 7.86
C THR A 274 8.04 15.76 9.00
N ASP A 275 8.15 16.75 9.89
CA ASP A 275 7.32 16.96 11.08
C ASP A 275 5.80 17.17 10.83
N SER A 276 5.32 17.01 9.59
CA SER A 276 3.93 17.25 9.17
C SER A 276 3.03 16.00 9.14
N VAL A 277 3.55 14.81 9.48
CA VAL A 277 2.80 13.55 9.41
C VAL A 277 2.06 13.26 10.73
N PRO A 278 0.76 12.85 10.71
CA PRO A 278 0.03 12.51 11.93
C PRO A 278 0.72 11.41 12.75
N GLU A 279 0.61 11.49 14.08
CA GLU A 279 1.29 10.58 15.01
C GLU A 279 0.98 9.10 14.73
N PHE A 280 -0.29 8.78 14.45
CA PHE A 280 -0.70 7.42 14.11
C PHE A 280 -0.04 6.90 12.83
N ILE A 281 0.14 7.76 11.83
CA ILE A 281 0.82 7.39 10.59
C ILE A 281 2.30 7.11 10.88
N LYS A 282 2.97 8.02 11.60
CA LYS A 282 4.40 7.92 11.92
C LYS A 282 4.72 6.72 12.82
N ASN A 283 3.91 6.48 13.85
CA ASN A 283 4.21 5.51 14.90
C ASN A 283 3.60 4.12 14.64
N VAL A 284 2.59 4.00 13.78
CA VAL A 284 1.89 2.73 13.52
C VAL A 284 1.96 2.34 12.04
N VAL A 285 1.41 3.18 11.17
CA VAL A 285 1.25 2.83 9.74
C VAL A 285 2.58 2.69 9.02
N GLN A 286 3.48 3.65 9.16
CA GLN A 286 4.80 3.64 8.52
C GLN A 286 5.66 2.45 8.97
N PRO A 287 5.78 2.12 10.28
CA PRO A 287 6.48 0.92 10.72
C PRO A 287 5.90 -0.37 10.15
N ILE A 288 4.57 -0.52 10.12
CA ILE A 288 3.94 -1.71 9.55
C ILE A 288 4.22 -1.79 8.04
N ASN A 289 4.04 -0.69 7.31
CA ASN A 289 4.33 -0.62 5.89
C ASN A 289 5.79 -0.97 5.60
N ALA A 290 6.74 -0.50 6.40
CA ALA A 290 8.17 -0.80 6.31
C ALA A 290 8.54 -2.25 6.73
N GLN A 291 7.56 -3.14 6.92
CA GLN A 291 7.74 -4.53 7.38
C GLN A 291 8.36 -4.63 8.79
N ARG A 292 8.18 -3.59 9.62
CA ARG A 292 8.61 -3.51 11.03
C ARG A 292 7.45 -3.57 12.01
N GLY A 293 6.27 -4.02 11.57
CA GLY A 293 5.10 -4.16 12.44
C GLY A 293 5.30 -5.11 13.62
N TYR A 294 6.23 -6.07 13.52
CA TYR A 294 6.59 -6.94 14.65
C TYR A 294 7.40 -6.26 15.74
N ASP A 295 8.01 -5.11 15.45
CA ASP A 295 8.81 -4.33 16.40
C ASP A 295 7.91 -3.39 17.25
N LEU A 296 6.62 -3.25 16.90
CA LEU A 296 5.66 -2.43 17.64
C LEU A 296 5.24 -3.11 18.97
N PRO A 297 5.33 -2.41 20.12
CA PRO A 297 4.86 -2.94 21.39
C PRO A 297 3.34 -2.83 21.52
N VAL A 298 2.77 -3.51 22.52
CA VAL A 298 1.32 -3.51 22.79
C VAL A 298 0.81 -2.09 23.09
N SER A 299 1.58 -1.27 23.80
CA SER A 299 1.18 0.09 24.20
C SER A 299 0.84 1.01 23.04
N VAL A 300 1.39 0.79 21.84
CA VAL A 300 1.09 1.57 20.63
C VAL A 300 -0.39 1.46 20.23
N PHE A 301 -1.09 0.42 20.68
CA PHE A 301 -2.51 0.20 20.43
C PHE A 301 -3.41 0.60 21.62
N SER A 302 -2.88 1.29 22.64
CA SER A 302 -3.69 1.78 23.77
C SER A 302 -4.73 2.79 23.29
N GLY A 303 -5.98 2.64 23.74
CA GLY A 303 -7.12 3.41 23.24
C GLY A 303 -7.69 2.91 21.91
N ARG A 304 -7.17 1.80 21.38
CA ARG A 304 -7.65 1.09 20.18
C ARG A 304 -7.83 -0.40 20.47
N GLU A 305 -8.23 -0.74 21.69
CA GLU A 305 -8.43 -2.11 22.13
C GLU A 305 -9.53 -2.83 21.33
N ASP A 306 -10.42 -2.06 20.68
CA ASP A 306 -11.48 -2.53 19.80
C ASP A 306 -11.05 -2.74 18.34
N GLY A 307 -9.81 -2.37 17.99
CA GLY A 307 -9.26 -2.49 16.63
C GLY A 307 -9.63 -1.34 15.69
N THR A 308 -10.19 -0.22 16.18
CA THR A 308 -10.53 0.93 15.35
C THR A 308 -9.30 1.59 14.72
N TRP A 309 -9.38 1.90 13.43
CA TRP A 309 -8.29 2.49 12.63
C TRP A 309 -8.66 3.88 12.10
N ASP A 310 -7.65 4.73 11.87
CA ASP A 310 -7.88 6.05 11.29
C ASP A 310 -8.22 5.95 9.80
N HIS A 311 -8.96 6.95 9.32
CA HIS A 311 -9.30 7.13 7.91
C HIS A 311 -8.10 7.67 7.12
N GLY A 312 -8.09 7.42 5.80
CA GLY A 312 -7.17 8.06 4.86
C GLY A 312 -5.69 7.71 5.04
N THR A 313 -5.35 6.59 5.69
CA THR A 313 -3.93 6.25 5.91
C THR A 313 -3.21 5.87 4.61
N SER A 314 -3.95 5.46 3.58
CA SER A 314 -3.40 5.12 2.26
C SER A 314 -2.72 6.29 1.54
N THR A 315 -3.11 7.54 1.83
CA THR A 315 -2.57 8.76 1.22
C THR A 315 -1.07 8.94 1.50
N TYR A 316 -0.57 8.33 2.58
CA TYR A 316 0.83 8.41 3.00
C TYR A 316 1.70 7.25 2.47
N GLU A 317 1.16 6.35 1.65
CA GLU A 317 1.93 5.19 1.18
C GLU A 317 2.86 5.48 0.02
N LYS A 318 2.39 6.25 -0.99
CA LYS A 318 3.17 6.73 -2.14
C LYS A 318 4.11 5.68 -2.73
N ARG A 319 3.52 4.54 -3.13
CA ARG A 319 4.25 3.26 -3.32
C ARG A 319 5.26 3.25 -4.47
N GLY A 320 5.02 4.03 -5.54
CA GLY A 320 5.90 4.16 -6.69
C GLY A 320 6.12 2.87 -7.50
N VAL A 321 5.12 1.98 -7.56
CA VAL A 321 5.29 0.61 -8.10
C VAL A 321 4.91 0.44 -9.57
N ALA A 322 4.36 1.47 -10.24
CA ALA A 322 4.03 1.38 -11.66
C ALA A 322 5.29 1.45 -12.56
N ALA A 323 5.31 0.64 -13.62
CA ALA A 323 6.33 0.75 -14.66
C ALA A 323 6.05 1.95 -15.61
N PHE A 324 4.76 2.19 -15.90
CA PHE A 324 4.30 3.26 -16.79
C PHE A 324 3.15 4.03 -16.12
N VAL A 325 3.11 5.34 -16.34
CA VAL A 325 2.06 6.24 -15.83
C VAL A 325 1.53 7.12 -16.98
N PRO A 326 0.29 7.60 -16.90
CA PRO A 326 -0.25 8.48 -17.93
C PRO A 326 0.39 9.88 -17.85
N LYS A 327 0.93 10.37 -18.96
CA LYS A 327 1.32 11.76 -19.17
C LYS A 327 0.16 12.53 -19.79
N TRP A 328 -0.19 13.68 -19.23
CA TRP A 328 -1.22 14.56 -19.78
C TRP A 328 -0.71 15.42 -20.94
N ILE A 329 -1.51 15.50 -22.00
CA ILE A 329 -1.24 16.29 -23.21
C ILE A 329 -2.36 17.34 -23.35
N PRO A 330 -2.13 18.59 -22.88
CA PRO A 330 -3.19 19.59 -22.71
C PRO A 330 -3.88 19.99 -24.02
N GLU A 331 -3.16 20.03 -25.14
CA GLU A 331 -3.66 20.47 -26.46
C GLU A 331 -4.78 19.57 -26.99
N ASN A 332 -4.74 18.30 -26.58
CA ASN A 332 -5.68 17.25 -26.96
C ASN A 332 -6.81 17.08 -25.94
N CYS A 333 -6.76 17.75 -24.79
CA CYS A 333 -7.73 17.59 -23.72
C CYS A 333 -9.02 18.37 -23.97
N ILE A 334 -10.16 17.69 -23.87
CA ILE A 334 -11.50 18.29 -24.03
C ILE A 334 -12.21 18.53 -22.68
N GLN A 335 -11.51 18.41 -21.55
CA GLN A 335 -12.03 18.65 -20.19
C GLN A 335 -13.31 17.87 -19.84
N CYS A 336 -13.35 16.58 -20.20
CA CYS A 336 -14.52 15.71 -20.00
C CYS A 336 -14.50 14.92 -18.68
N ASN A 337 -13.37 14.90 -17.98
CA ASN A 337 -13.11 14.16 -16.73
C ASN A 337 -13.33 12.63 -16.77
N GLN A 338 -13.49 12.01 -17.95
CA GLN A 338 -13.68 10.56 -18.05
C GLN A 338 -12.48 9.77 -17.52
N CYS A 339 -11.26 10.29 -17.69
CA CYS A 339 -10.04 9.67 -17.17
C CYS A 339 -10.05 9.51 -15.65
N ALA A 340 -10.53 10.53 -14.92
CA ALA A 340 -10.70 10.50 -13.46
C ALA A 340 -11.88 9.60 -13.05
N TYR A 341 -12.96 9.62 -13.83
CA TYR A 341 -14.14 8.79 -13.59
C TYR A 341 -13.81 7.29 -13.59
N VAL A 342 -13.02 6.83 -14.57
CA VAL A 342 -12.67 5.40 -14.71
C VAL A 342 -11.47 4.98 -13.87
N CYS A 343 -10.76 5.91 -13.22
CA CYS A 343 -9.56 5.56 -12.46
C CYS A 343 -9.94 4.72 -11.23
N PRO A 344 -9.42 3.48 -11.10
CA PRO A 344 -9.75 2.61 -9.99
C PRO A 344 -9.06 2.99 -8.67
N HIS A 345 -8.15 3.95 -8.68
CA HIS A 345 -7.34 4.32 -7.50
C HIS A 345 -7.40 5.81 -7.17
N ALA A 346 -8.20 6.59 -7.91
CA ALA A 346 -8.27 8.06 -7.77
C ALA A 346 -6.93 8.78 -7.98
N THR A 347 -6.02 8.22 -8.77
CA THR A 347 -4.66 8.73 -9.03
C THR A 347 -4.57 9.67 -10.24
N ILE A 348 -5.70 10.08 -10.78
CA ILE A 348 -5.80 11.08 -11.85
C ILE A 348 -7.06 11.88 -11.58
N ARG A 349 -6.92 13.18 -11.35
CA ARG A 349 -8.02 14.07 -10.92
C ARG A 349 -8.04 15.35 -11.75
N PRO A 350 -9.24 15.90 -12.01
CA PRO A 350 -9.36 17.25 -12.54
C PRO A 350 -9.25 18.26 -11.40
N PHE A 351 -8.39 19.25 -11.58
CA PHE A 351 -8.25 20.40 -10.69
C PHE A 351 -8.73 21.66 -11.42
N VAL A 352 -9.45 22.50 -10.69
CA VAL A 352 -9.87 23.83 -11.13
C VAL A 352 -9.29 24.82 -10.13
N LEU A 353 -8.46 25.73 -10.62
CA LEU A 353 -7.67 26.64 -9.82
C LEU A 353 -8.17 28.06 -10.00
N ASP A 354 -8.40 28.78 -8.91
CA ASP A 354 -8.64 30.22 -8.96
C ASP A 354 -7.35 31.02 -9.27
N GLU A 355 -7.45 32.33 -9.36
CA GLU A 355 -6.30 33.20 -9.72
C GLU A 355 -5.13 33.05 -8.73
N LYS A 356 -5.41 32.93 -7.42
CA LYS A 356 -4.36 32.80 -6.39
C LYS A 356 -3.73 31.42 -6.38
N GLU A 357 -4.55 30.39 -6.56
CA GLU A 357 -4.08 29.00 -6.66
C GLU A 357 -3.23 28.78 -7.93
N GLN A 358 -3.42 29.59 -8.98
CA GLN A 358 -2.58 29.56 -10.19
C GLN A 358 -1.19 30.19 -9.95
N GLU A 359 -1.09 31.24 -9.14
CA GLU A 359 0.18 31.95 -8.88
C GLU A 359 1.23 31.08 -8.16
N GLY A 360 0.82 30.05 -7.43
CA GLY A 360 1.73 29.15 -6.72
C GLY A 360 2.27 27.99 -7.56
N LEU A 361 1.85 27.87 -8.82
CA LEU A 361 2.40 26.87 -9.75
C LEU A 361 3.67 27.38 -10.42
N GLY A 362 4.61 26.46 -10.71
CA GLY A 362 5.77 26.77 -11.51
C GLY A 362 5.40 27.19 -12.94
N GLU A 363 6.24 28.03 -13.57
CA GLU A 363 5.98 28.55 -14.93
C GLU A 363 5.84 27.45 -15.99
N ASP A 364 6.45 26.28 -15.75
CA ASP A 364 6.42 25.12 -16.66
C ASP A 364 5.18 24.22 -16.46
N VAL A 365 4.27 24.55 -15.54
CA VAL A 365 3.07 23.75 -15.28
C VAL A 365 1.93 24.17 -16.22
N ASP A 366 1.65 23.33 -17.22
CA ASP A 366 0.57 23.59 -18.18
C ASP A 366 -0.82 23.72 -17.51
N LEU A 367 -1.56 24.76 -17.88
CA LEU A 367 -2.96 24.98 -17.52
C LEU A 367 -3.80 25.28 -18.75
N LEU A 368 -5.02 24.75 -18.79
CA LEU A 368 -6.04 25.17 -19.75
C LEU A 368 -6.99 26.17 -19.11
N LYS A 369 -7.63 27.04 -19.90
CA LYS A 369 -8.78 27.80 -19.40
C LYS A 369 -9.93 26.85 -19.06
N ALA A 370 -10.48 26.94 -17.87
CA ALA A 370 -11.60 26.10 -17.45
C ALA A 370 -12.86 26.35 -18.29
N GLN A 371 -13.52 25.27 -18.74
CA GLN A 371 -14.74 25.35 -19.52
C GLN A 371 -15.99 25.41 -18.63
N GLY A 372 -16.71 26.53 -18.69
CA GLY A 372 -17.98 26.75 -17.98
C GLY A 372 -18.08 28.20 -17.53
N ARG A 373 -19.29 28.78 -17.48
CA ARG A 373 -19.46 30.17 -17.03
C ARG A 373 -19.13 30.34 -15.54
N GLN A 374 -19.40 29.30 -14.76
CA GLN A 374 -19.11 29.25 -13.33
C GLN A 374 -17.60 29.18 -13.00
N PHE A 375 -16.76 28.87 -13.98
CA PHE A 375 -15.31 28.79 -13.85
C PHE A 375 -14.61 29.92 -14.62
N ALA A 376 -15.27 31.07 -14.74
CA ALA A 376 -14.68 32.22 -15.41
C ALA A 376 -13.32 32.55 -14.79
N ASP A 377 -12.31 32.71 -15.66
CA ASP A 377 -10.93 33.06 -15.32
C ASP A 377 -10.17 32.07 -14.43
N MET A 378 -10.72 30.86 -14.25
CA MET A 378 -10.06 29.75 -13.57
C MET A 378 -9.24 28.88 -14.54
N GLY A 379 -8.15 28.31 -14.02
CA GLY A 379 -7.34 27.30 -14.68
C GLY A 379 -7.94 25.90 -14.53
N PHE A 380 -7.69 25.01 -15.49
CA PHE A 380 -8.06 23.60 -15.46
C PHE A 380 -6.85 22.73 -15.79
N ARG A 381 -6.65 21.69 -14.99
CA ARG A 381 -5.60 20.70 -15.20
C ARG A 381 -6.07 19.29 -14.87
N ILE A 382 -5.66 18.32 -15.68
CA ILE A 382 -5.65 16.92 -15.26
C ILE A 382 -4.29 16.65 -14.64
N GLN A 383 -4.26 16.33 -13.35
CA GLN A 383 -3.03 16.00 -12.64
C GLN A 383 -3.05 14.52 -12.24
N VAL A 384 -1.88 13.89 -12.31
CA VAL A 384 -1.66 12.46 -12.05
C VAL A 384 -0.82 12.32 -10.79
N ASP A 385 -1.26 11.46 -9.87
CA ASP A 385 -0.45 10.96 -8.76
C ASP A 385 0.45 9.87 -9.33
N VAL A 386 1.74 10.18 -9.44
CA VAL A 386 2.70 9.29 -10.09
C VAL A 386 3.06 8.14 -9.18
N LEU A 387 3.11 8.38 -7.87
CA LEU A 387 3.51 7.40 -6.87
C LEU A 387 2.40 6.41 -6.50
N ASP A 388 1.13 6.81 -6.54
CA ASP A 388 0.02 5.88 -6.26
C ASP A 388 -0.60 5.24 -7.51
N CYS A 389 -0.27 5.71 -8.71
CA CYS A 389 -0.71 5.08 -9.95
C CYS A 389 -0.17 3.64 -10.09
N LEU A 390 -1.04 2.71 -10.50
CA LEU A 390 -0.67 1.30 -10.78
C LEU A 390 -0.50 0.99 -12.28
N GLY A 391 -0.51 2.01 -13.14
CA GLY A 391 -0.20 1.87 -14.56
C GLY A 391 -1.20 1.04 -15.38
N CYS A 392 -2.47 0.95 -14.96
CA CYS A 392 -3.46 0.09 -15.63
C CYS A 392 -3.84 0.51 -17.06
N GLY A 393 -3.61 1.77 -17.43
CA GLY A 393 -3.92 2.30 -18.76
C GLY A 393 -5.38 2.67 -19.01
N ASN A 394 -6.32 2.35 -18.10
CA ASN A 394 -7.76 2.62 -18.28
C ASN A 394 -8.08 4.08 -18.67
N CYS A 395 -7.39 5.03 -18.04
CA CYS A 395 -7.58 6.46 -18.29
C CYS A 395 -7.14 6.87 -19.71
N ALA A 396 -6.03 6.33 -20.22
CA ALA A 396 -5.57 6.57 -21.58
C ALA A 396 -6.47 5.88 -22.63
N ASP A 397 -6.90 4.65 -22.32
CA ASP A 397 -7.79 3.87 -23.19
C ASP A 397 -9.16 4.56 -23.39
N VAL A 398 -9.79 5.04 -22.31
CA VAL A 398 -11.09 5.72 -22.41
C VAL A 398 -10.99 7.14 -22.99
N CYS A 399 -9.80 7.75 -22.98
CA CYS A 399 -9.63 9.15 -23.36
C CYS A 399 -10.18 9.42 -24.77
N PRO A 400 -11.25 10.22 -24.94
CA PRO A 400 -11.81 10.47 -26.28
C PRO A 400 -10.92 11.40 -27.12
N GLY A 401 -10.08 12.19 -26.46
CA GLY A 401 -9.15 13.09 -27.14
C GLY A 401 -9.84 14.21 -27.94
N ARG A 402 -9.04 15.04 -28.59
CA ARG A 402 -9.54 16.05 -29.52
C ARG A 402 -9.38 15.52 -30.94
N ARG A 403 -10.50 15.32 -31.64
CA ARG A 403 -10.52 14.76 -33.01
C ARG A 403 -9.84 13.38 -33.12
N GLY A 404 -9.88 12.57 -32.06
CA GLY A 404 -9.27 11.24 -32.01
C GLY A 404 -7.84 11.22 -31.46
N GLU A 405 -7.17 12.38 -31.34
CA GLU A 405 -5.84 12.48 -30.74
C GLU A 405 -5.92 12.40 -29.22
N LYS A 406 -5.30 11.37 -28.63
CA LYS A 406 -5.37 11.10 -27.19
C LYS A 406 -4.71 12.22 -26.38
N ALA A 407 -5.33 12.57 -25.26
CA ALA A 407 -4.81 13.55 -24.29
C ALA A 407 -4.00 12.89 -23.15
N LEU A 408 -3.82 11.58 -23.22
CA LEU A 408 -3.10 10.78 -22.23
C LEU A 408 -2.28 9.72 -22.98
N GLU A 409 -0.99 9.66 -22.66
CA GLU A 409 -0.04 8.69 -23.22
C GLU A 409 0.65 7.95 -22.06
N MET A 410 0.79 6.63 -22.15
CA MET A 410 1.49 5.86 -21.13
C MET A 410 3.00 5.95 -21.36
N VAL A 411 3.73 6.55 -20.42
CA VAL A 411 5.19 6.75 -20.49
C VAL A 411 5.88 6.10 -19.29
N PRO A 412 7.18 5.76 -19.36
CA PRO A 412 7.92 5.22 -18.23
C PRO A 412 7.83 6.13 -17.00
N ILE A 413 7.60 5.56 -15.81
CA ILE A 413 7.43 6.33 -14.56
C ILE A 413 8.58 7.30 -14.28
N SER A 414 9.81 6.90 -14.60
CA SER A 414 11.01 7.73 -14.41
C SER A 414 10.97 9.06 -15.15
N SER A 415 10.21 9.13 -16.26
CA SER A 415 10.04 10.38 -17.03
C SER A 415 9.01 11.34 -16.43
N GLN A 416 8.30 10.93 -15.38
CA GLN A 416 7.21 11.70 -14.77
C GLN A 416 7.36 11.89 -13.26
N LEU A 417 8.43 11.41 -12.61
CA LEU A 417 8.60 11.51 -11.15
C LEU A 417 8.50 12.97 -10.64
N GLU A 418 9.04 13.94 -11.37
CA GLU A 418 8.94 15.37 -11.03
C GLU A 418 7.49 15.89 -11.03
N ASN A 419 6.57 15.24 -11.77
CA ASN A 419 5.15 15.61 -11.72
C ASN A 419 4.47 15.22 -10.40
N GLN A 420 5.14 14.49 -9.51
CA GLN A 420 4.62 14.25 -8.16
C GLN A 420 4.52 15.55 -7.36
N GLU A 421 5.49 16.46 -7.47
CA GLU A 421 5.44 17.77 -6.78
C GLU A 421 4.21 18.58 -7.21
N ASN A 422 3.85 18.50 -8.49
CA ASN A 422 2.61 19.10 -9.01
C ASN A 422 1.36 18.44 -8.41
N TRP A 423 1.36 17.13 -8.17
CA TRP A 423 0.24 16.46 -7.49
C TRP A 423 0.14 16.90 -6.04
N ASP A 424 1.27 16.96 -5.33
CA ASP A 424 1.33 17.33 -3.92
C ASP A 424 0.82 18.77 -3.73
N TYR A 425 1.26 19.71 -4.58
CA TYR A 425 0.73 21.07 -4.60
C TYR A 425 -0.80 21.11 -4.78
N MET A 426 -1.33 20.31 -5.73
CA MET A 426 -2.78 20.26 -5.99
C MET A 426 -3.58 19.71 -4.82
N MET A 427 -3.00 18.77 -4.06
CA MET A 427 -3.66 18.23 -2.87
C MET A 427 -3.60 19.16 -1.67
N GLU A 428 -2.49 19.90 -1.50
CA GLU A 428 -2.27 20.76 -0.33
C GLU A 428 -2.81 22.19 -0.49
N SER A 429 -2.75 22.73 -1.71
CA SER A 429 -2.98 24.17 -1.95
C SER A 429 -4.24 24.48 -2.77
N VAL A 430 -4.86 23.49 -3.43
CA VAL A 430 -6.04 23.72 -4.28
C VAL A 430 -7.31 23.24 -3.60
N THR A 431 -8.24 24.16 -3.38
CA THR A 431 -9.52 23.87 -2.72
C THR A 431 -10.56 23.31 -3.69
N SER A 432 -11.46 22.48 -3.18
CA SER A 432 -12.49 21.84 -4.01
C SER A 432 -13.48 22.87 -4.58
N LYS A 433 -13.68 22.84 -5.90
CA LYS A 433 -14.67 23.68 -6.61
C LYS A 433 -16.01 22.96 -6.85
N ALA A 434 -16.25 21.85 -6.14
CA ALA A 434 -17.46 21.05 -6.27
C ALA A 434 -18.76 21.84 -6.03
N HIS A 435 -18.72 22.82 -5.11
CA HIS A 435 -19.87 23.68 -4.78
C HIS A 435 -20.34 24.57 -5.94
N LEU A 436 -19.53 24.75 -7.00
CA LEU A 436 -19.88 25.53 -8.18
C LEU A 436 -20.67 24.74 -9.22
N VAL A 437 -20.86 23.42 -9.01
CA VAL A 437 -21.54 22.53 -9.96
C VAL A 437 -22.52 21.60 -9.25
N ASP A 438 -23.54 21.15 -9.97
CA ASP A 438 -24.32 19.98 -9.55
C ASP A 438 -23.53 18.71 -9.87
N VAL A 439 -22.91 18.13 -8.84
CA VAL A 439 -22.09 16.90 -8.93
C VAL A 439 -22.90 15.66 -9.34
N LYS A 440 -24.24 15.68 -9.16
CA LYS A 440 -25.13 14.58 -9.54
C LYS A 440 -25.57 14.66 -11.01
N MET A 441 -25.38 15.81 -11.66
CA MET A 441 -25.91 16.07 -13.01
C MET A 441 -25.35 15.15 -14.09
N ASN A 442 -24.04 14.90 -14.10
CA ASN A 442 -23.38 14.10 -15.13
C ASN A 442 -21.97 13.64 -14.72
N VAL A 443 -21.38 12.77 -15.54
CA VAL A 443 -20.02 12.22 -15.35
C VAL A 443 -18.98 13.33 -15.16
N LYS A 444 -18.98 14.38 -15.98
CA LYS A 444 -17.98 15.47 -15.87
C LYS A 444 -18.05 16.12 -14.50
N ASN A 445 -19.25 16.51 -14.06
CA ASN A 445 -19.44 17.24 -12.81
C ASN A 445 -19.12 16.40 -11.58
N SER A 446 -19.48 15.11 -11.59
CA SER A 446 -19.19 14.20 -10.47
C SER A 446 -17.70 14.16 -10.10
N GLN A 447 -16.82 14.39 -11.08
CA GLN A 447 -15.37 14.31 -10.89
C GLN A 447 -14.74 15.58 -10.34
N PHE A 448 -15.50 16.67 -10.19
CA PHE A 448 -15.03 17.84 -9.43
C PHE A 448 -15.22 17.66 -7.92
N ALA A 449 -16.04 16.69 -7.49
CA ALA A 449 -16.13 16.30 -6.09
C ALA A 449 -14.90 15.52 -5.67
N THR A 450 -14.39 15.81 -4.48
CA THR A 450 -13.27 15.11 -3.86
C THR A 450 -13.61 13.62 -3.70
N PRO A 451 -12.82 12.70 -4.28
CA PRO A 451 -13.00 11.27 -4.03
C PRO A 451 -12.72 10.96 -2.56
N LEU A 452 -13.65 10.31 -1.86
CA LEU A 452 -13.44 9.85 -0.47
C LEU A 452 -13.11 8.35 -0.38
N PHE A 453 -12.64 7.80 -1.50
CA PHE A 453 -12.06 6.46 -1.61
C PHE A 453 -10.89 6.53 -2.59
N GLU A 454 -9.66 6.46 -2.08
CA GLU A 454 -8.44 6.71 -2.84
C GLU A 454 -7.34 5.68 -2.50
N PHE A 455 -6.45 5.40 -3.46
CA PHE A 455 -5.20 4.65 -3.27
C PHE A 455 -5.31 3.24 -2.66
N SER A 456 -6.48 2.60 -2.80
CA SER A 456 -6.73 1.26 -2.25
C SER A 456 -5.73 0.18 -2.70
N GLY A 457 -5.58 -0.88 -1.90
CA GLY A 457 -4.78 -2.07 -2.21
C GLY A 457 -5.36 -2.98 -3.32
N ALA A 458 -6.34 -2.50 -4.10
CA ALA A 458 -6.98 -3.24 -5.17
C ALA A 458 -6.04 -3.51 -6.37
N CYS A 459 -6.43 -4.45 -7.22
CA CYS A 459 -5.67 -4.80 -8.42
C CYS A 459 -5.50 -3.61 -9.38
N SER A 460 -4.42 -3.59 -10.16
CA SER A 460 -4.29 -2.66 -11.29
C SER A 460 -5.45 -2.88 -12.28
N GLY A 461 -6.25 -1.85 -12.53
CA GLY A 461 -7.44 -1.95 -13.41
C GLY A 461 -8.66 -2.60 -12.75
N CYS A 462 -8.76 -2.59 -11.41
CA CYS A 462 -9.89 -3.18 -10.69
C CYS A 462 -11.25 -2.66 -11.21
N GLY A 463 -12.19 -3.58 -11.43
CA GLY A 463 -13.54 -3.25 -11.90
C GLY A 463 -14.50 -2.79 -10.79
N GLU A 464 -14.15 -2.95 -9.50
CA GLU A 464 -15.05 -2.62 -8.38
C GLU A 464 -14.87 -1.17 -7.91
N THR A 465 -13.63 -0.72 -7.77
CA THR A 465 -13.30 0.53 -7.08
C THR A 465 -13.75 1.82 -7.77
N PRO A 466 -13.85 1.93 -9.12
CA PRO A 466 -14.44 3.12 -9.74
C PRO A 466 -15.89 3.38 -9.28
N TYR A 467 -16.65 2.32 -9.00
CA TYR A 467 -18.02 2.45 -8.50
C TYR A 467 -18.06 2.98 -7.07
N ILE A 468 -17.22 2.43 -6.17
CA ILE A 468 -17.12 2.90 -4.79
C ILE A 468 -16.67 4.36 -4.76
N LYS A 469 -15.61 4.70 -5.51
CA LYS A 469 -15.13 6.08 -5.66
C LYS A 469 -16.23 7.04 -6.11
N LEU A 470 -17.04 6.66 -7.09
CA LEU A 470 -18.16 7.49 -7.55
C LEU A 470 -19.23 7.65 -6.46
N ILE A 471 -19.61 6.58 -5.78
CA ILE A 471 -20.61 6.64 -4.70
C ILE A 471 -20.14 7.58 -3.59
N THR A 472 -18.86 7.53 -3.21
CA THR A 472 -18.31 8.42 -2.19
C THR A 472 -18.21 9.88 -2.65
N GLN A 473 -17.99 10.14 -3.95
CA GLN A 473 -18.07 11.49 -4.51
C GLN A 473 -19.49 12.10 -4.44
N LEU A 474 -20.54 11.25 -4.45
CA LEU A 474 -21.93 11.70 -4.45
C LEU A 474 -22.55 11.79 -3.05
N TYR A 475 -22.16 10.87 -2.14
CA TYR A 475 -22.82 10.69 -0.84
C TYR A 475 -21.84 10.47 0.33
N GLY A 476 -20.53 10.54 0.08
CA GLY A 476 -19.51 10.10 1.03
C GLY A 476 -19.45 10.90 2.33
N ASP A 477 -19.93 12.13 2.34
CA ASP A 477 -19.95 13.00 3.52
C ASP A 477 -20.96 12.59 4.59
N ARG A 478 -21.87 11.65 4.28
CA ARG A 478 -22.95 11.23 5.18
C ARG A 478 -23.34 9.75 5.06
N MET A 479 -22.49 8.93 4.44
CA MET A 479 -22.78 7.51 4.24
C MET A 479 -22.16 6.62 5.31
N MET A 480 -22.86 5.54 5.63
CA MET A 480 -22.35 4.42 6.42
C MET A 480 -22.23 3.20 5.51
N ILE A 481 -21.11 2.47 5.62
CA ILE A 481 -20.81 1.30 4.78
C ILE A 481 -20.72 0.07 5.68
N ALA A 482 -21.71 -0.81 5.57
CA ALA A 482 -21.58 -2.21 5.99
C ALA A 482 -21.02 -3.01 4.80
N ASN A 483 -19.77 -3.47 4.94
CA ASN A 483 -19.05 -4.15 3.88
C ASN A 483 -18.91 -5.66 4.19
N ALA A 484 -19.38 -6.52 3.29
CA ALA A 484 -19.20 -7.96 3.42
C ALA A 484 -17.73 -8.34 3.28
N THR A 485 -17.31 -9.44 3.90
CA THR A 485 -15.96 -9.95 3.69
C THR A 485 -15.76 -10.37 2.23
N GLY A 486 -14.70 -9.89 1.59
CA GLY A 486 -14.45 -10.17 0.18
C GLY A 486 -13.43 -9.21 -0.42
N CYS A 487 -13.36 -9.10 -1.75
CA CYS A 487 -12.46 -8.15 -2.41
C CYS A 487 -12.58 -6.74 -1.81
N SER A 488 -13.82 -6.27 -1.65
CA SER A 488 -14.13 -4.94 -1.14
C SER A 488 -13.70 -4.70 0.30
N SER A 489 -13.72 -5.71 1.18
CA SER A 489 -13.17 -5.55 2.53
C SER A 489 -11.64 -5.61 2.53
N ILE A 490 -11.03 -6.43 1.69
CA ILE A 490 -9.57 -6.53 1.60
C ILE A 490 -8.96 -5.23 1.08
N PHE A 491 -9.40 -4.70 -0.06
CA PHE A 491 -8.86 -3.43 -0.53
C PHE A 491 -9.42 -2.22 0.23
N GLY A 492 -10.55 -2.38 0.94
CA GLY A 492 -11.25 -1.32 1.67
C GLY A 492 -10.82 -1.14 3.12
N GLY A 493 -10.15 -2.12 3.73
CA GLY A 493 -9.81 -2.09 5.16
C GLY A 493 -8.76 -3.12 5.60
N SER A 494 -7.73 -3.37 4.79
CA SER A 494 -6.57 -4.16 5.24
C SER A 494 -5.58 -3.27 5.99
N ALA A 495 -5.54 -3.42 7.32
CA ALA A 495 -4.59 -2.70 8.15
C ALA A 495 -3.14 -2.90 7.64
N PRO A 496 -2.33 -1.83 7.58
CA PRO A 496 -2.57 -0.52 8.20
C PRO A 496 -3.21 0.50 7.25
N SER A 497 -3.60 0.10 6.04
CA SER A 497 -3.96 0.96 4.91
C SER A 497 -5.47 1.11 4.76
N THR A 498 -5.98 2.33 4.94
CA THR A 498 -7.40 2.66 4.80
C THR A 498 -7.58 3.64 3.62
N PRO A 499 -8.31 3.24 2.56
CA PRO A 499 -8.57 4.10 1.40
C PRO A 499 -9.73 5.07 1.58
N TYR A 500 -10.63 4.81 2.54
CA TYR A 500 -11.72 5.72 2.86
C TYR A 500 -11.16 6.91 3.63
N THR A 501 -11.40 8.11 3.12
CA THR A 501 -10.87 9.37 3.67
C THR A 501 -12.00 10.37 3.94
N THR A 502 -11.64 11.55 4.46
CA THR A 502 -12.57 12.63 4.78
C THR A 502 -12.43 13.81 3.81
N ASN A 503 -13.47 14.62 3.72
CA ASN A 503 -13.42 15.91 3.01
C ASN A 503 -12.81 17.01 3.90
N GLU A 504 -12.76 18.24 3.40
CA GLU A 504 -12.26 19.42 4.12
C GLU A 504 -13.03 19.76 5.42
N GLU A 505 -14.26 19.26 5.58
CA GLU A 505 -15.05 19.39 6.81
C GLU A 505 -14.78 18.26 7.82
N GLY A 506 -13.88 17.32 7.50
CA GLY A 506 -13.63 16.12 8.31
C GLY A 506 -14.72 15.06 8.20
N LYS A 507 -15.62 15.15 7.22
CA LYS A 507 -16.72 14.20 6.99
C LYS A 507 -16.35 13.18 5.92
N GLY A 508 -16.65 11.91 6.16
CA GLY A 508 -16.39 10.83 5.21
C GLY A 508 -17.16 9.56 5.55
N PRO A 509 -17.01 8.50 4.74
CA PRO A 509 -17.72 7.26 4.94
C PRO A 509 -17.34 6.57 6.26
N ALA A 510 -18.33 6.30 7.12
CA ALA A 510 -18.13 5.41 8.26
C ALA A 510 -18.15 3.96 7.76
N TRP A 511 -17.01 3.27 7.77
CA TRP A 511 -16.85 1.94 7.20
C TRP A 511 -16.67 0.88 8.28
N ALA A 512 -17.35 -0.27 8.12
CA ALA A 512 -17.14 -1.43 8.96
C ALA A 512 -17.35 -2.74 8.17
N ASN A 513 -16.60 -3.77 8.55
CA ASN A 513 -16.77 -5.14 8.08
C ASN A 513 -17.05 -6.03 9.29
N SER A 514 -18.23 -6.63 9.34
CA SER A 514 -18.57 -7.63 10.35
C SER A 514 -18.04 -8.99 9.89
N LEU A 515 -18.88 -9.84 9.28
CA LEU A 515 -18.50 -11.14 8.77
C LEU A 515 -18.82 -11.27 7.28
N PHE A 516 -18.61 -12.47 6.74
CA PHE A 516 -18.92 -12.73 5.34
C PHE A 516 -20.43 -12.91 5.12
N GLU A 517 -21.08 -13.54 6.08
CA GLU A 517 -22.44 -14.07 6.00
C GLU A 517 -23.52 -13.12 6.50
N ASP A 518 -23.18 -12.05 7.23
CA ASP A 518 -24.13 -11.22 7.98
C ASP A 518 -24.23 -9.77 7.50
N ASN A 519 -23.64 -9.44 6.35
CA ASN A 519 -23.47 -8.05 5.94
C ASN A 519 -24.80 -7.29 5.79
N ALA A 520 -25.86 -7.96 5.32
CA ALA A 520 -27.16 -7.32 5.13
C ALA A 520 -27.81 -7.01 6.49
N GLU A 521 -27.74 -7.95 7.43
CA GLU A 521 -28.23 -7.83 8.80
C GLU A 521 -27.43 -6.78 9.57
N PHE A 522 -26.12 -6.75 9.38
CA PHE A 522 -25.22 -5.75 9.96
C PHE A 522 -25.58 -4.34 9.46
N GLY A 523 -25.75 -4.16 8.15
CA GLY A 523 -26.20 -2.89 7.57
C GLY A 523 -27.64 -2.52 7.97
N TYR A 524 -28.53 -3.50 8.15
CA TYR A 524 -29.87 -3.27 8.68
C TYR A 524 -29.83 -2.76 10.13
N GLY A 525 -28.87 -3.23 10.93
CA GLY A 525 -28.58 -2.70 12.26
C GLY A 525 -28.26 -1.19 12.23
N PHE A 526 -27.47 -0.74 11.25
CA PHE A 526 -27.18 0.70 11.07
C PHE A 526 -28.44 1.51 10.77
N VAL A 527 -29.35 0.96 9.96
CA VAL A 527 -30.64 1.62 9.64
C VAL A 527 -31.50 1.77 10.89
N ILE A 528 -31.64 0.71 11.69
CA ILE A 528 -32.41 0.77 12.95
C ILE A 528 -31.79 1.80 13.91
N ALA A 529 -30.46 1.77 14.08
CA ALA A 529 -29.76 2.69 14.96
C ALA A 529 -29.95 4.14 14.52
N ASN A 530 -29.75 4.45 13.23
CA ASN A 530 -29.92 5.80 12.70
C ASN A 530 -31.37 6.29 12.81
N ALA A 531 -32.36 5.43 12.52
CA ALA A 531 -33.78 5.76 12.71
C ALA A 531 -34.08 6.10 14.18
N SER A 532 -33.57 5.28 15.11
CA SER A 532 -33.78 5.47 16.55
C SER A 532 -33.15 6.76 17.06
N MET A 533 -31.96 7.11 16.57
CA MET A 533 -31.30 8.38 16.89
C MET A 533 -32.06 9.58 16.32
N ARG A 534 -32.58 9.48 15.09
CA ARG A 534 -33.39 10.55 14.47
C ARG A 534 -34.75 10.73 15.13
N ASP A 535 -35.40 9.63 15.56
CA ASP A 535 -36.65 9.67 16.32
C ASP A 535 -36.43 10.33 17.69
N ARG A 536 -35.27 10.11 18.33
CA ARG A 536 -34.90 10.83 19.55
C ARG A 536 -34.77 12.33 19.29
N ILE A 537 -34.06 12.74 18.24
CA ILE A 537 -33.92 14.16 17.86
C ILE A 537 -35.30 14.78 17.60
N GLU A 538 -36.18 14.07 16.88
CA GLU A 538 -37.55 14.52 16.63
C GLU A 538 -38.34 14.73 17.93
N ASN A 539 -38.25 13.79 18.87
CA ASN A 539 -38.92 13.93 20.17
C ASN A 539 -38.41 15.15 20.96
N LEU A 540 -37.08 15.35 21.00
CA LEU A 540 -36.47 16.47 21.70
C LEU A 540 -36.83 17.82 21.06
N MET A 541 -36.85 17.89 19.72
CA MET A 541 -37.30 19.09 19.00
C MET A 541 -38.77 19.39 19.27
N ASN A 542 -39.64 18.37 19.28
CA ASN A 542 -41.06 18.55 19.62
C ASN A 542 -41.25 19.03 21.07
N GLU A 543 -40.43 18.54 22.01
CA GLU A 543 -40.42 19.05 23.38
C GLU A 543 -39.97 20.53 23.43
N ALA A 544 -38.92 20.89 22.69
CA ALA A 544 -38.41 22.25 22.63
C ALA A 544 -39.42 23.24 22.01
N LEU A 545 -40.24 22.80 21.05
CA LEU A 545 -41.27 23.64 20.41
C LEU A 545 -42.29 24.20 21.40
N VAL A 546 -42.63 23.45 22.46
CA VAL A 546 -43.61 23.85 23.47
C VAL A 546 -43.01 24.59 24.67
N GLN A 547 -41.68 24.70 24.76
CA GLN A 547 -40.99 25.43 25.83
C GLN A 547 -40.76 26.91 25.47
N ASN A 548 -40.71 27.79 26.47
CA ASN A 548 -40.49 29.23 26.26
C ASN A 548 -39.00 29.61 26.13
N ASP A 549 -38.09 28.67 26.40
CA ASP A 549 -36.65 28.90 26.45
C ASP A 549 -35.97 28.81 25.06
N PHE A 550 -36.77 28.69 24.00
CA PHE A 550 -36.33 28.62 22.61
C PHE A 550 -36.88 29.80 21.82
N SER A 551 -36.03 30.46 21.02
CA SER A 551 -36.44 31.58 20.16
C SER A 551 -37.38 31.11 19.06
N ASP A 552 -38.26 32.01 18.59
CA ASP A 552 -39.15 31.72 17.47
C ASP A 552 -38.38 31.29 16.21
N GLU A 553 -37.22 31.91 15.97
CA GLU A 553 -36.33 31.54 14.86
C GLU A 553 -35.84 30.09 14.96
N LEU A 554 -35.41 29.63 16.14
CA LEU A 554 -34.95 28.25 16.33
C LEU A 554 -36.12 27.27 16.21
N LYS A 555 -37.30 27.62 16.74
CA LYS A 555 -38.51 26.81 16.59
C LYS A 555 -38.95 26.67 15.14
N ASP A 556 -38.79 27.71 14.33
CA ASP A 556 -39.12 27.64 12.91
C ASP A 556 -38.14 26.73 12.14
N VAL A 557 -36.85 26.77 12.48
CA VAL A 557 -35.86 25.82 11.91
C VAL A 557 -36.13 24.39 12.35
N PHE A 558 -36.55 24.15 13.61
CA PHE A 558 -36.97 22.82 14.05
C PHE A 558 -38.14 22.29 13.23
N LYS A 559 -39.20 23.09 13.01
CA LYS A 559 -40.34 22.68 12.18
C LYS A 559 -39.90 22.36 10.75
N GLU A 560 -39.06 23.21 10.16
CA GLU A 560 -38.57 22.99 8.80
C GLU A 560 -37.73 21.70 8.70
N TRP A 561 -36.91 21.40 9.72
CA TRP A 561 -36.17 20.14 9.79
C TRP A 561 -37.10 18.94 9.97
N LEU A 562 -38.09 19.02 10.87
CA LEU A 562 -39.08 17.96 11.12
C LEU A 562 -39.90 17.63 9.87
N ASP A 563 -40.38 18.65 9.15
CA ASP A 563 -41.15 18.52 7.91
C ASP A 563 -40.35 17.87 6.78
N ASN A 564 -39.02 18.01 6.82
CA ASN A 564 -38.10 17.53 5.78
C ASN A 564 -37.13 16.48 6.30
N LYS A 565 -37.44 15.80 7.42
CA LYS A 565 -36.45 14.96 8.12
C LYS A 565 -35.81 13.91 7.21
N ASP A 566 -36.59 13.35 6.28
CA ASP A 566 -36.16 12.29 5.36
C ASP A 566 -35.56 12.80 4.04
N ASP A 567 -35.47 14.12 3.86
CA ASP A 567 -34.72 14.75 2.78
C ASP A 567 -33.29 15.07 3.25
N GLY A 568 -32.34 14.25 2.82
CA GLY A 568 -30.93 14.39 3.20
C GLY A 568 -30.27 15.67 2.67
N ASP A 569 -30.71 16.21 1.54
CA ASP A 569 -30.12 17.43 0.98
C ASP A 569 -30.68 18.65 1.74
N LYS A 570 -31.99 18.65 2.07
CA LYS A 570 -32.62 19.72 2.84
C LYS A 570 -32.15 19.76 4.29
N THR A 571 -32.08 18.62 4.98
CA THR A 571 -31.57 18.58 6.36
C THR A 571 -30.11 19.03 6.46
N LYS A 572 -29.29 18.75 5.43
CA LYS A 572 -27.92 19.27 5.33
C LYS A 572 -27.88 20.79 5.12
N GLU A 573 -28.74 21.33 4.27
CA GLU A 573 -28.88 22.79 4.07
C GLU A 573 -29.21 23.51 5.39
N LEU A 574 -30.09 22.91 6.22
CA LEU A 574 -30.52 23.48 7.50
C LEU A 574 -29.46 23.36 8.61
N GLN A 575 -28.55 22.38 8.52
CA GLN A 575 -27.63 22.03 9.59
C GLN A 575 -26.76 23.21 10.10
N PRO A 576 -26.15 24.07 9.27
CA PRO A 576 -25.34 25.18 9.77
C PRO A 576 -26.15 26.18 10.60
N LYS A 577 -27.36 26.52 10.14
CA LYS A 577 -28.26 27.44 10.85
C LYS A 577 -28.72 26.83 12.17
N LEU A 578 -29.13 25.55 12.14
CA LEU A 578 -29.56 24.79 13.30
C LEU A 578 -28.46 24.74 14.38
N MET A 579 -27.24 24.35 13.99
CA MET A 579 -26.10 24.28 14.91
C MET A 579 -25.71 25.64 15.51
N SER A 580 -25.78 26.72 14.71
CA SER A 580 -25.48 28.07 15.20
C SER A 580 -26.47 28.52 16.28
N LEU A 581 -27.77 28.25 16.09
CA LEU A 581 -28.82 28.63 17.03
C LEU A 581 -28.82 27.76 18.28
N LEU A 582 -28.58 26.44 18.15
CA LEU A 582 -28.44 25.52 19.28
C LEU A 582 -27.24 25.90 20.18
N LYS A 583 -26.07 26.19 19.60
CA LYS A 583 -24.88 26.62 20.36
C LYS A 583 -25.07 27.94 21.11
N ALA A 584 -25.98 28.80 20.64
CA ALA A 584 -26.33 30.04 21.31
C ALA A 584 -27.33 29.84 22.47
N ASN A 585 -27.95 28.67 22.57
CA ASN A 585 -28.92 28.33 23.60
C ASN A 585 -28.26 27.47 24.70
N SER A 586 -28.25 27.97 25.93
CA SER A 586 -27.59 27.32 27.07
C SER A 586 -28.48 26.31 27.82
N THR A 587 -29.68 26.01 27.33
CA THR A 587 -30.55 25.03 27.99
C THR A 587 -29.99 23.61 27.85
N PRO A 588 -30.19 22.75 28.87
CA PRO A 588 -29.78 21.34 28.77
C PRO A 588 -30.42 20.63 27.58
N LEU A 589 -31.68 20.95 27.26
CA LEU A 589 -32.38 20.37 26.12
C LEU A 589 -31.76 20.80 24.79
N ALA A 590 -31.33 22.06 24.63
CA ALA A 590 -30.61 22.51 23.44
C ALA A 590 -29.20 21.91 23.30
N ALA A 591 -28.59 21.45 24.39
CA ALA A 591 -27.31 20.73 24.34
C ALA A 591 -27.49 19.23 24.04
N GLU A 592 -28.66 18.68 24.35
CA GLU A 592 -29.02 17.29 24.05
C GLU A 592 -29.48 17.12 22.58
N ILE A 593 -30.15 18.13 22.02
CA ILE A 593 -30.47 18.27 20.59
C ILE A 593 -29.20 18.59 19.81
#